data_AF-A0A8T7EN71-F1
#
_entry.id   AF-A0A8T7EN71-F1
#
_cell.length_a   1.000
_cell.length_b   1.000
_cell.length_c   1.000
_cell.angle_alpha   90.00
_cell.angle_beta   90.00
_cell.angle_gamma   90.00
#
_symmetry.space_group_name_H-M   'P 1'
#
loop_
_entity.id
_entity.type
_entity.pdbx_description
1 polymer ?
#
loop_
_entity_poly.entity_id
_entity_poly.type
_entity_poly.pdbx_seq_one_letter_code
_entity_poly.pdbx_strand_id
1 'polypeptide(L)' 'MPTKVGIIGWPLTTTLSPAMHNAAFDALGMDWYYDAMAIPPDIVREGIP' A
#
# COMPACT_ATOMS: atom_id res chain seq x y z
N MET A 1 4.33 14.00 8.27
CA MET A 1 4.00 13.21 7.08
C MET A 1 3.68 11.82 7.60
N PRO A 2 2.54 11.22 7.22
CA PRO A 2 2.12 9.94 7.76
C PRO A 2 3.15 8.86 7.47
N THR A 3 3.21 7.85 8.34
CA THR A 3 4.03 6.65 8.12
C THR A 3 3.43 5.87 6.94
N LYS A 4 4.17 5.77 5.83
CA LYS A 4 3.73 5.03 4.65
C LYS A 4 4.05 3.55 4.81
N VAL A 5 3.03 2.72 4.66
CA VAL A 5 3.13 1.26 4.55
C VAL A 5 2.36 0.80 3.32
N GLY A 6 2.49 -0.46 2.93
CA GLY A 6 1.74 -0.93 1.77
C GLY A 6 2.10 -2.32 1.31
N ILE A 7 1.52 -2.69 0.18
CA ILE A 7 1.79 -3.92 -0.55
C ILE A 7 2.47 -3.60 -1.88
N ILE A 8 3.46 -4.42 -2.24
CA ILE A 8 4.07 -4.46 -3.57
C ILE A 8 3.65 -5.76 -4.24
N GLY A 9 3.21 -5.68 -5.49
CA GLY A 9 2.88 -6.84 -6.30
C GLY A 9 2.38 -6.42 -7.68
N TRP A 10 1.95 -7.39 -8.48
CA TRP A 10 1.37 -7.14 -9.81
C TRP A 10 0.22 -8.12 -10.06
N PRO A 11 -0.95 -7.69 -10.56
CA PRO A 11 -1.34 -6.32 -10.97
C PRO A 11 -2.08 -5.52 -9.88
N LEU A 12 -2.37 -6.13 -8.72
CA LEU A 12 -3.10 -5.54 -7.58
C LEU A 12 -4.52 -4.99 -7.88
N THR A 13 -5.10 -5.25 -9.04
CA THR A 13 -6.40 -4.67 -9.47
C THR A 13 -7.60 -5.04 -8.60
N THR A 14 -7.53 -6.13 -7.84
CA THR A 14 -8.64 -6.67 -7.04
C THR A 14 -8.35 -6.65 -5.53
N THR A 15 -7.31 -5.93 -5.09
CA THR A 15 -6.98 -5.86 -3.66
C THR A 15 -7.91 -4.93 -2.91
N LEU A 16 -8.41 -5.39 -1.77
CA LEU A 16 -9.17 -4.57 -0.81
C LEU A 16 -8.30 -4.05 0.33
N SER A 17 -7.02 -4.44 0.38
CA SER A 17 -6.12 -4.09 1.48
C SER A 17 -6.05 -2.59 1.77
N PRO A 18 -5.97 -1.66 0.78
CA PRO A 18 -5.94 -0.22 1.07
C PRO A 18 -7.19 0.27 1.79
N ALA A 19 -8.38 -0.18 1.38
CA ALA A 19 -9.62 0.20 2.04
C ALA A 19 -9.67 -0.31 3.49
N MET A 20 -9.26 -1.57 3.70
CA MET A 20 -9.26 -2.19 5.03
C MET A 20 -8.25 -1.53 5.99
N HIS A 21 -7.01 -1.32 5.55
CA HIS A 21 -5.95 -0.81 6.44
C HIS A 21 -6.12 0.68 6.73
N ASN A 22 -6.48 1.50 5.74
CA ASN A 22 -6.71 2.93 5.98
C ASN A 22 -7.90 3.15 6.93
N ALA A 23 -8.99 2.39 6.76
CA ALA A 23 -10.12 2.45 7.72
C ALA A 23 -9.71 2.03 9.14
N ALA A 24 -8.80 1.06 9.29
CA ALA A 24 -8.27 0.66 10.59
C ALA A 24 -7.36 1.76 11.19
N PHE A 25 -6.52 2.41 10.39
CA PHE A 25 -5.67 3.52 10.85
C PHE A 25 -6.50 4.71 11.31
N ASP A 26 -7.54 5.07 10.56
CA ASP A 26 -8.49 6.13 10.92
C ASP A 26 -9.20 5.80 12.24
N ALA A 27 -9.71 4.57 12.39
CA ALA A 27 -10.39 4.13 13.61
C ALA A 27 -9.49 4.11 14.85
N LEU A 28 -8.18 3.92 14.66
CA LEU A 28 -7.17 3.88 15.73
C LEU A 28 -6.47 5.23 15.96
N GLY A 29 -6.76 6.26 15.15
CA GLY A 29 -6.10 7.56 15.23
C GLY A 29 -4.60 7.51 14.89
N MET A 30 -4.20 6.59 14.02
CA MET A 30 -2.81 6.42 13.60
C MET A 30 -2.51 7.33 12.39
N ASP A 31 -1.43 8.13 12.45
CA ASP A 31 -0.95 8.95 11.32
C ASP A 31 -0.19 8.08 10.30
N TRP A 32 -0.90 7.12 9.71
CA TRP A 32 -0.37 6.08 8.81
C TRP A 32 -1.17 6.05 7.51
N TYR A 33 -0.53 5.64 6.43
CA TYR A 33 -1.16 5.50 5.11
C TYR A 33 -0.75 4.18 4.45
N TYR A 34 -1.74 3.39 4.03
CA TYR A 34 -1.55 2.14 3.30
C TYR A 34 -1.72 2.35 1.80
N ASP A 35 -0.65 2.04 1.04
CA ASP A 35 -0.61 2.15 -0.41
C ASP A 35 -0.57 0.76 -1.10
N ALA A 36 -1.07 0.69 -2.33
CA ALA A 36 -0.97 -0.48 -3.20
C ALA A 36 -0.12 -0.14 -4.42
N MET A 37 1.11 -0.64 -4.42
CA MET A 37 2.10 -0.34 -5.45
C MET A 37 2.16 -1.47 -6.47
N ALA A 38 1.49 -1.27 -7.60
CA ALA A 38 1.47 -2.21 -8.71
C ALA A 38 2.80 -2.13 -9.48
N ILE A 39 3.75 -3.02 -9.17
CA ILE A 39 5.08 -3.04 -9.77
C ILE A 39 5.27 -4.38 -10.49
N PRO A 40 5.37 -4.37 -11.83
CA PRO A 40 5.68 -5.55 -12.62
C PRO A 40 6.98 -6.24 -12.16
N PRO A 41 7.06 -7.59 -12.25
CA PRO A 41 8.20 -8.36 -11.75
C PRO A 41 9.53 -8.00 -12.43
N ASP A 42 9.50 -7.54 -13.67
CA ASP A 42 10.67 -7.15 -14.48
C ASP A 42 11.29 -5.82 -14.05
N ILE A 43 10.57 -4.98 -13.29
CA ILE A 43 11.05 -3.67 -12.83
C ILE A 43 11.00 -3.51 -11.30
N VAL A 44 10.94 -4.60 -10.54
CA VAL A 44 10.78 -4.55 -9.07
C VAL A 44 11.91 -3.76 -8.41
N ARG A 45 13.14 -3.87 -8.91
CA ARG A 45 14.30 -3.19 -8.32
C ARG A 45 14.24 -1.68 -8.52
N GLU A 46 13.73 -1.23 -9.66
CA GLU A 46 13.56 0.18 -10.00
C GLU A 46 12.31 0.79 -9.34
N GLY A 47 11.28 -0.03 -9.09
CA GLY A 47 10.01 0.42 -8.53
C GLY A 47 9.95 0.49 -7.01
N ILE A 48 10.91 -0.09 -6.29
CA ILE A 48 10.96 -0.03 -4.82
C ILE A 48 11.47 1.36 -4.39
N PRO A 49 10.70 2.12 -3.58
CA PRO A 49 11.11 3.42 -3.04
C PRO A 49 12.20 3.33 -1.96
#